data_AF-A0A401KT91-F1
#
_entry.id   AF-A0A401KT91-F1
#
_cell.length_a   1.000
_cell.length_b   1.000
_cell.length_c   1.000
_cell.angle_alpha   90.00
_cell.angle_beta   90.00
_cell.angle_gamma   90.00
#
_symmetry.space_group_name_H-M   'P 1'
#
loop_
_entity.id
_entity.type
_entity.pdbx_description
1 polymer ?
#
loop_
_entity_poly.entity_id
_entity_poly.type
_entity_poly.pdbx_seq_one_letter_code
_entity_poly.pdbx_strand_id
1 'polypeptide(L)'
;MPLNLVRCGGGVLQHLQLSEAFSRPVRQAISQSHVRRMSLAALSRFSTPNVRYAPLSAALSGHLTSSYATAASPKGRAGTKSSSTKTTKSTKSTKTTKKPRAKKELTEEQKAAKKEAKEKSDLRQLVKQLKAASLTPPKRLTNHFTLTMLSKLEEVKKEGKGLKGKEAFKEAAERAKNISEAEREQFVATAATNKEAYEKEYKEWLDSHSPLEIKQANDARRRLAQIQNKKFFPLHDPRLVKRSKIAYLFYAEERHQAGDLKYMPIPERGVRIAEEWRGMTAAEKQKYVRLQEVDAERYAREYKVVYGEDPPYVGKNATK
;
A
#
# COMPACT_ATOMS: atom_id res chain seq x y z
N MET A 1 -18.48 -26.41 -78.68
CA MET A 1 -19.37 -27.46 -78.16
C MET A 1 -19.76 -27.14 -76.72
N PRO A 2 -20.88 -26.43 -76.47
CA PRO A 2 -21.57 -26.51 -75.18
C PRO A 2 -22.99 -27.08 -75.36
N LEU A 3 -23.34 -28.12 -74.61
CA LEU A 3 -24.72 -28.60 -74.42
C LEU A 3 -25.24 -27.92 -73.13
N ASN A 4 -26.25 -27.05 -73.08
CA ASN A 4 -27.70 -27.18 -73.38
C ASN A 4 -28.30 -28.40 -72.63
N LEU A 5 -29.29 -28.32 -71.72
CA LEU A 5 -30.57 -27.57 -71.64
C LEU A 5 -31.19 -27.84 -70.22
N VAL A 6 -31.86 -26.88 -69.53
CA VAL A 6 -33.35 -26.75 -69.36
C VAL A 6 -33.92 -27.48 -68.14
N ARG A 7 -34.93 -27.00 -67.38
CA ARG A 7 -35.71 -25.75 -67.26
C ARG A 7 -36.71 -25.93 -66.10
N CYS A 8 -37.22 -24.79 -65.63
CA CYS A 8 -38.61 -24.52 -65.17
C CYS A 8 -39.10 -25.26 -63.91
N GLY A 9 -39.50 -24.57 -62.84
CA GLY A 9 -40.65 -23.66 -62.72
C GLY A 9 -41.67 -24.40 -61.83
N GLY A 10 -42.18 -23.88 -60.72
CA GLY A 10 -42.95 -22.65 -60.53
C GLY A 10 -44.41 -23.01 -60.20
N GLY A 11 -44.89 -22.63 -59.00
CA GLY A 11 -46.31 -22.68 -58.56
C GLY A 11 -46.70 -23.94 -57.76
N VAL A 12 -47.69 -23.99 -56.85
CA VAL A 12 -48.70 -23.05 -56.33
C VAL A 12 -49.21 -23.65 -54.99
N LEU A 13 -49.53 -22.77 -54.04
CA LEU A 13 -50.44 -22.87 -52.87
C LEU A 13 -51.15 -24.22 -52.58
N GLN A 14 -51.01 -24.72 -51.35
CA GLN A 14 -52.11 -25.37 -50.64
C GLN A 14 -52.24 -24.91 -49.18
N HIS A 15 -53.49 -24.71 -48.85
CA HIS A 15 -54.13 -24.01 -47.74
C HIS A 15 -54.33 -24.94 -46.54
N LEU A 16 -53.95 -24.55 -45.32
CA LEU A 16 -54.58 -25.05 -44.10
C LEU A 16 -54.63 -23.94 -43.05
N GLN A 17 -55.75 -23.20 -43.05
CA GLN A 17 -56.24 -22.50 -41.87
C GLN A 17 -57.02 -23.51 -41.01
N LEU A 18 -56.65 -23.59 -39.73
CA LEU A 18 -57.55 -24.05 -38.66
C LEU A 18 -57.51 -23.02 -37.56
N SER A 19 -58.36 -22.00 -37.72
CA SER A 19 -58.82 -21.13 -36.66
C SER A 19 -59.87 -21.86 -35.81
N GLU A 20 -59.76 -21.65 -34.50
CA GLU A 20 -60.83 -21.77 -33.50
C GLU A 20 -61.40 -23.17 -33.21
N ALA A 21 -60.94 -23.77 -32.11
CA ALA A 21 -61.83 -24.56 -31.27
C ALA A 21 -61.34 -24.57 -29.81
N PHE A 22 -62.21 -24.06 -28.91
CA PHE A 22 -62.23 -24.24 -27.45
C PHE A 22 -61.22 -23.40 -26.62
N SER A 23 -61.58 -22.20 -26.18
CA SER A 23 -62.46 -21.86 -25.03
C SER A 23 -61.73 -21.73 -23.67
N ARG A 24 -61.30 -20.48 -23.41
CA ARG A 24 -61.53 -19.67 -22.18
C ARG A 24 -60.80 -20.01 -20.85
N PRO A 25 -60.66 -18.98 -19.97
CA PRO A 25 -59.45 -18.72 -19.18
C PRO A 25 -59.67 -18.83 -17.66
N VAL A 26 -58.63 -19.15 -16.88
CA VAL A 26 -58.61 -18.88 -15.42
C VAL A 26 -57.20 -18.46 -14.96
N ARG A 27 -57.19 -17.40 -14.14
CA ARG A 27 -56.07 -16.61 -13.62
C ARG A 27 -54.86 -17.40 -13.10
N GLN A 28 -53.66 -16.96 -13.48
CA GLN A 28 -52.49 -17.00 -12.60
C GLN A 28 -51.95 -15.59 -12.39
N ALA A 29 -51.75 -15.24 -11.12
CA ALA A 29 -51.23 -13.97 -10.68
C ALA A 29 -49.74 -13.85 -11.03
N ILE A 30 -49.41 -12.96 -11.96
CA ILE A 30 -48.03 -12.56 -12.22
C ILE A 30 -47.67 -11.50 -11.18
N SER A 31 -46.75 -11.85 -10.29
CA SER A 31 -46.10 -10.92 -9.35
C SER A 31 -45.46 -9.77 -10.12
N GLN A 32 -45.79 -8.55 -9.74
CA GLN A 32 -45.21 -7.33 -10.30
C GLN A 32 -43.72 -7.23 -9.95
N SER A 33 -42.84 -7.35 -10.94
CA SER A 33 -41.47 -6.82 -10.87
C SER A 33 -41.40 -5.53 -11.70
N HIS A 34 -41.94 -4.46 -11.14
CA HIS A 34 -41.61 -3.07 -11.45
C HIS A 34 -40.26 -2.76 -10.75
N VAL A 35 -39.22 -2.13 -11.30
CA VAL A 35 -38.97 -1.34 -12.51
C VAL A 35 -37.46 -1.46 -12.79
N ARG A 36 -37.06 -1.88 -13.99
CA ARG A 36 -35.73 -1.52 -14.51
C ARG A 36 -35.83 -0.08 -15.02
N ARG A 37 -35.24 0.88 -14.31
CA ARG A 37 -34.98 2.20 -14.90
C ARG A 37 -33.84 2.03 -15.90
N MET A 38 -34.19 2.00 -17.19
CA MET A 38 -33.28 2.40 -18.25
C MET A 38 -33.18 3.93 -18.23
N SER A 39 -31.96 4.46 -18.31
CA SER A 39 -31.73 5.83 -18.75
C SER A 39 -30.80 5.81 -19.94
N LEU A 40 -31.35 6.14 -21.11
CA LEU A 40 -30.62 6.57 -22.29
C LEU A 40 -30.00 7.94 -22.02
N ALA A 41 -28.69 8.05 -22.25
CA ALA A 41 -28.06 9.31 -22.63
C ALA A 41 -26.91 8.97 -23.59
N ALA A 42 -27.19 9.07 -24.87
CA ALA A 42 -26.19 9.15 -25.91
C ALA A 42 -25.55 10.55 -25.84
N LEU A 43 -24.26 10.61 -25.52
CA LEU A 43 -23.38 11.67 -26.00
C LEU A 43 -22.05 11.03 -26.41
N SER A 44 -21.89 10.91 -27.71
CA SER A 44 -20.60 10.73 -28.37
C SER A 44 -19.69 11.91 -28.06
N ARG A 45 -18.48 11.65 -27.53
CA ARG A 45 -17.19 12.27 -27.92
C ARG A 45 -16.05 11.78 -27.01
N PHE A 46 -15.13 11.06 -27.65
CA PHE A 46 -13.71 10.78 -27.38
C PHE A 46 -13.10 11.06 -25.98
N SER A 47 -12.51 10.03 -25.35
CA SER A 47 -11.13 10.07 -24.81
C SER A 47 -10.66 8.67 -24.33
N THR A 48 -9.37 8.41 -24.54
CA THR A 48 -8.54 7.22 -24.33
C THR A 48 -8.63 6.48 -22.96
N PRO A 49 -8.21 5.20 -22.86
CA PRO A 49 -8.28 4.43 -21.62
C PRO A 49 -7.11 4.75 -20.67
N ASN A 50 -7.37 5.49 -19.61
CA ASN A 50 -6.51 5.55 -18.42
C ASN A 50 -7.25 4.88 -17.25
N VAL A 51 -7.14 3.56 -17.16
CA VAL A 51 -7.68 2.79 -16.02
C VAL A 51 -6.73 2.92 -14.84
N ARG A 52 -7.01 3.87 -13.94
CA ARG A 52 -6.57 3.81 -12.55
C ARG A 52 -7.66 3.12 -11.75
N TYR A 53 -7.38 1.93 -11.24
CA TYR A 53 -8.24 1.25 -10.28
C TYR A 53 -8.41 2.13 -9.04
N ALA A 54 -9.62 2.64 -8.81
CA ALA A 54 -10.05 3.16 -7.51
C ALA A 54 -10.50 1.98 -6.63
N PRO A 55 -10.16 1.95 -5.33
CA PRO A 55 -10.56 0.86 -4.46
C PRO A 55 -12.06 0.92 -4.17
N LEU A 56 -12.75 -0.19 -4.43
CA LEU A 56 -14.10 -0.46 -3.92
C LEU A 56 -14.05 -0.40 -2.39
N SER A 57 -14.73 0.58 -1.82
CA SER A 57 -14.96 0.64 -0.37
C SER A 57 -16.01 -0.43 -0.03
N ALA A 58 -15.56 -1.60 0.39
CA ALA A 58 -16.42 -2.61 0.98
C ALA A 58 -16.96 -2.06 2.31
N ALA A 59 -18.25 -1.77 2.35
CA ALA A 59 -18.98 -1.52 3.59
C ALA A 59 -18.98 -2.81 4.41
N LEU A 60 -18.09 -2.90 5.39
CA LEU A 60 -18.13 -3.93 6.42
C LEU A 60 -19.34 -3.68 7.31
N SER A 61 -20.36 -4.53 7.20
CA SER A 61 -21.46 -4.61 8.14
C SER A 61 -20.93 -5.07 9.50
N GLY A 62 -20.90 -4.15 10.46
CA GLY A 62 -20.54 -4.44 11.85
C GLY A 62 -21.61 -5.32 12.50
N HIS A 63 -21.21 -6.53 12.88
CA HIS A 63 -21.97 -7.43 13.74
C HIS A 63 -21.99 -6.86 15.17
N LEU A 64 -23.16 -6.50 15.69
CA LEU A 64 -23.35 -6.09 17.08
C LEU A 64 -23.30 -7.33 17.98
N THR A 65 -22.29 -7.42 18.84
CA THR A 65 -22.25 -8.38 19.95
C THR A 65 -22.95 -7.78 21.16
N SER A 66 -24.10 -8.35 21.52
CA SER A 66 -24.78 -8.10 22.79
C SER A 66 -24.17 -9.04 23.84
N SER A 67 -23.50 -8.47 24.85
CA SER A 67 -23.03 -9.20 26.03
C SER A 67 -23.94 -8.95 27.23
N TYR A 68 -24.27 -10.07 27.89
CA TYR A 68 -25.19 -10.28 29.02
C TYR A 68 -24.74 -9.65 30.36
N ALA A 69 -25.72 -9.59 31.29
CA ALA A 69 -25.67 -9.52 32.78
C ALA A 69 -26.31 -8.24 33.36
N THR A 70 -27.23 -8.21 34.35
CA THR A 70 -27.75 -9.19 35.33
C THR A 70 -29.01 -8.62 36.04
N ALA A 71 -29.96 -9.52 36.36
CA ALA A 71 -30.90 -9.55 37.50
C ALA A 71 -31.79 -8.33 37.89
N ALA A 72 -33.11 -8.50 37.69
CA ALA A 72 -34.18 -7.98 38.56
C ALA A 72 -34.18 -8.76 39.90
N SER A 73 -34.60 -8.33 41.09
CA SER A 73 -35.62 -7.39 41.63
C SER A 73 -35.28 -7.20 43.16
N PRO A 74 -36.07 -6.61 44.08
CA PRO A 74 -37.25 -5.74 43.98
C PRO A 74 -37.18 -4.47 44.86
N LYS A 75 -38.28 -3.72 44.77
CA LYS A 75 -38.71 -2.50 45.46
C LYS A 75 -38.96 -2.66 46.96
N GLY A 76 -38.65 -1.63 47.75
CA GLY A 76 -39.11 -1.49 49.14
C GLY A 76 -38.78 -0.12 49.73
N ARG A 77 -39.77 0.78 49.75
CA ARG A 77 -39.73 2.11 50.38
C ARG A 77 -40.69 2.07 51.59
N ALA A 78 -40.20 2.38 52.78
CA ALA A 78 -41.01 2.65 53.97
C ALA A 78 -40.38 3.79 54.78
N GLY A 79 -41.23 4.66 55.35
CA GLY A 79 -40.86 5.73 56.29
C GLY A 79 -41.28 7.13 55.80
N THR A 80 -42.56 7.51 55.92
CA THR A 80 -43.23 8.29 56.98
C THR A 80 -43.35 9.79 56.69
N LYS A 81 -44.56 10.33 56.94
CA LYS A 81 -45.05 11.66 56.60
C LYS A 81 -45.77 12.21 57.84
N SER A 82 -45.50 13.46 58.23
CA SER A 82 -46.34 14.31 59.12
C SER A 82 -45.86 15.77 58.94
N SER A 83 -46.64 16.68 58.31
CA SER A 83 -47.63 17.63 58.87
C SER A 83 -47.01 18.61 59.89
N SER A 84 -47.19 19.95 59.89
CA SER A 84 -48.20 20.86 59.33
C SER A 84 -47.86 22.35 59.65
N THR A 85 -48.28 23.30 58.78
CA THR A 85 -48.89 24.64 59.09
C THR A 85 -48.00 25.75 59.74
N LYS A 86 -47.89 27.03 59.32
CA LYS A 86 -48.89 28.09 58.98
C LYS A 86 -48.20 29.32 58.31
N THR A 87 -48.85 29.93 57.29
CA THR A 87 -49.08 31.38 56.95
C THR A 87 -48.06 32.48 57.39
N THR A 88 -47.74 33.58 56.69
CA THR A 88 -48.33 34.32 55.53
C THR A 88 -47.40 35.48 55.09
N LYS A 89 -47.32 35.69 53.76
CA LYS A 89 -47.35 36.99 53.01
C LYS A 89 -46.29 38.09 53.30
N SER A 90 -45.42 38.35 52.31
CA SER A 90 -45.43 39.63 51.58
C SER A 90 -44.67 39.53 50.24
N THR A 91 -45.17 40.30 49.29
CA THR A 91 -44.97 40.29 47.84
C THR A 91 -43.81 41.18 47.38
N LYS A 92 -42.95 40.68 46.48
CA LYS A 92 -42.60 41.38 45.24
C LYS A 92 -42.03 40.41 44.19
N SER A 93 -42.60 40.48 42.99
CA SER A 93 -42.03 40.06 41.70
C SER A 93 -40.52 40.37 41.62
N THR A 94 -39.65 39.61 40.94
CA THR A 94 -39.64 39.41 39.47
C THR A 94 -38.54 38.41 39.06
N LYS A 95 -38.85 37.55 38.08
CA LYS A 95 -37.98 36.94 37.03
C LYS A 95 -36.84 35.94 37.36
N THR A 96 -37.00 34.79 36.68
CA THR A 96 -36.01 33.97 35.94
C THR A 96 -35.18 32.90 36.65
N THR A 97 -35.79 31.71 36.68
CA THR A 97 -35.23 30.36 36.43
C THR A 97 -33.81 30.28 35.83
N LYS A 98 -32.85 29.70 36.57
CA LYS A 98 -31.61 29.14 36.02
C LYS A 98 -31.81 27.64 35.72
N LYS A 99 -32.05 27.34 34.44
CA LYS A 99 -32.06 25.99 33.84
C LYS A 99 -30.60 25.52 33.66
N PRO A 100 -30.28 24.23 33.86
CA PRO A 100 -28.91 23.70 33.75
C PRO A 100 -28.32 23.96 32.37
N ARG A 101 -27.05 24.41 32.36
CA ARG A 101 -26.29 24.82 31.18
C ARG A 101 -26.16 23.63 30.21
N ALA A 102 -26.94 23.65 29.14
CA ALA A 102 -26.84 22.68 28.05
C ALA A 102 -25.41 22.71 27.48
N LYS A 103 -24.78 21.55 27.36
CA LYS A 103 -23.48 21.37 26.70
C LYS A 103 -23.63 21.86 25.25
N LYS A 104 -22.92 22.93 24.88
CA LYS A 104 -22.85 23.40 23.49
C LYS A 104 -22.27 22.28 22.63
N GLU A 105 -23.10 21.68 21.79
CA GLU A 105 -22.66 20.71 20.79
C GLU A 105 -21.85 21.45 19.72
N LEU A 106 -20.58 21.08 19.55
CA LEU A 106 -19.72 21.63 18.49
C LEU A 106 -20.35 21.36 17.12
N THR A 107 -20.42 22.39 16.27
CA THR A 107 -20.82 22.31 14.86
C THR A 107 -19.98 21.26 14.13
N GLU A 108 -20.57 20.55 13.17
CA GLU A 108 -19.91 19.44 12.45
C GLU A 108 -18.60 19.87 11.78
N GLU A 109 -18.53 21.09 11.27
CA GLU A 109 -17.32 21.69 10.70
C GLU A 109 -16.20 21.91 11.73
N GLN A 110 -16.54 22.32 12.96
CA GLN A 110 -15.54 22.48 14.03
C GLN A 110 -15.05 21.14 14.56
N LYS A 111 -15.89 20.10 14.51
CA LYS A 111 -15.48 18.72 14.80
C LYS A 111 -14.56 18.18 13.70
N ALA A 112 -14.84 18.48 12.43
CA ALA A 112 -13.99 18.10 11.29
C ALA A 112 -12.61 18.79 11.37
N ALA A 113 -12.55 20.11 11.57
CA ALA A 113 -11.29 20.84 11.71
C ALA A 113 -10.44 20.36 12.91
N LYS A 114 -11.07 20.00 14.04
CA LYS A 114 -10.37 19.40 15.19
C LYS A 114 -9.86 18.00 14.90
N LYS A 115 -10.57 17.20 14.09
CA LYS A 115 -10.11 15.86 13.67
C LYS A 115 -8.91 15.97 12.74
N GLU A 116 -8.97 16.85 11.73
CA GLU A 116 -7.85 17.08 10.81
C GLU A 116 -6.60 17.61 11.53
N ALA A 117 -6.78 18.50 12.52
CA ALA A 117 -5.66 19.01 13.31
C ALA A 117 -4.98 17.89 14.12
N LYS A 118 -5.78 16.97 14.68
CA LYS A 118 -5.28 15.79 15.40
C LYS A 118 -4.56 14.81 14.46
N GLU A 119 -5.16 14.50 13.32
CA GLU A 119 -4.52 13.64 12.32
C GLU A 119 -3.17 14.21 11.86
N LYS A 120 -3.09 15.52 11.64
CA LYS A 120 -1.82 16.21 11.31
C LYS A 120 -0.82 16.14 12.47
N SER A 121 -1.24 16.26 13.73
CA SER A 121 -0.33 16.09 14.88
C SER A 121 0.16 14.66 15.03
N ASP A 122 -0.74 13.69 14.85
CA ASP A 122 -0.45 12.27 15.00
C ASP A 122 0.50 11.82 13.89
N LEU A 123 0.29 12.27 12.65
CA LEU A 123 1.23 12.06 11.54
C LEU A 123 2.61 12.66 11.83
N ARG A 124 2.68 13.86 12.43
CA ARG A 124 3.96 14.47 12.81
C ARG A 124 4.67 13.68 13.90
N GLN A 125 3.93 13.19 14.91
CA GLN A 125 4.48 12.35 15.97
C GLN A 125 4.97 11.01 15.41
N LEU A 126 4.17 10.38 14.56
CA LEU A 126 4.53 9.15 13.87
C LEU A 126 5.81 9.35 13.04
N VAL A 127 5.92 10.43 12.27
CA VAL A 127 7.14 10.71 11.49
C VAL A 127 8.36 10.91 12.41
N LYS A 128 8.20 11.54 13.58
CA LYS A 128 9.30 11.67 14.56
C LYS A 128 9.72 10.30 15.11
N GLN A 129 8.77 9.46 15.50
CA GLN A 129 9.02 8.11 16.00
C GLN A 129 9.70 7.24 14.95
N LEU A 130 9.20 7.25 13.70
CA LEU A 130 9.80 6.49 12.62
C LEU A 130 11.22 6.98 12.28
N LYS A 131 11.49 8.30 12.38
CA LYS A 131 12.85 8.82 12.19
C LYS A 131 13.80 8.33 13.29
N ALA A 132 13.35 8.31 14.55
CA ALA A 132 14.14 7.76 15.66
C ALA A 132 14.41 6.26 15.46
N ALA A 133 13.40 5.50 15.05
CA ALA A 133 13.54 4.07 14.76
C ALA A 133 14.39 3.78 13.50
N SER A 134 14.59 4.74 12.61
CA SER A 134 15.23 4.52 11.30
C SER A 134 16.77 4.41 11.32
N LEU A 135 17.42 4.29 12.49
CA LEU A 135 18.87 4.08 12.71
C LEU A 135 19.80 4.69 11.64
N THR A 136 20.56 5.73 11.94
CA THR A 136 21.42 6.37 10.94
C THR A 136 22.74 5.61 10.74
N PRO A 137 23.02 5.07 9.54
CA PRO A 137 24.30 4.43 9.25
C PRO A 137 25.43 5.47 9.18
N PRO A 138 26.70 5.04 9.29
CA PRO A 138 27.86 5.86 8.96
C PRO A 138 27.70 6.52 7.59
N LYS A 139 28.23 7.73 7.44
CA LYS A 139 28.14 8.47 6.17
C LYS A 139 29.09 7.84 5.16
N ARG A 140 28.59 7.56 3.96
CA ARG A 140 29.42 7.09 2.85
C ARG A 140 30.49 8.12 2.56
N LEU A 141 31.73 7.68 2.50
CA LEU A 141 32.85 8.53 2.11
C LEU A 141 32.74 8.89 0.62
N THR A 142 33.26 10.07 0.31
CA THR A 142 33.11 10.75 -0.98
C THR A 142 33.84 10.02 -2.11
N ASN A 143 33.28 10.08 -3.32
CA ASN A 143 33.92 9.58 -4.54
C ASN A 143 35.16 10.44 -4.89
N HIS A 144 36.09 9.90 -5.70
CA HIS A 144 37.32 10.59 -6.11
C HIS A 144 37.01 11.97 -6.72
N PHE A 145 36.03 12.07 -7.61
CA PHE A 145 35.64 13.34 -8.23
C PHE A 145 35.05 14.34 -7.23
N THR A 146 34.37 13.87 -6.19
CA THR A 146 33.89 14.76 -5.14
C THR A 146 35.03 15.24 -4.25
N LEU A 147 36.05 14.42 -4.01
CA LEU A 147 37.28 14.83 -3.30
C LEU A 147 38.06 15.87 -4.12
N THR A 148 38.23 15.62 -5.42
CA THR A 148 38.92 16.56 -6.33
C THR A 148 38.19 17.89 -6.36
N MET A 149 36.87 17.87 -6.55
CA MET A 149 36.03 19.06 -6.59
C MET A 149 36.04 19.81 -5.26
N LEU A 150 36.05 19.13 -4.10
CA LEU A 150 36.17 19.77 -2.79
C LEU A 150 37.53 20.47 -2.64
N SER A 151 38.63 19.81 -3.03
CA SER A 151 39.98 20.40 -3.03
C SER A 151 40.04 21.65 -3.93
N LYS A 152 39.55 21.53 -5.17
CA LYS A 152 39.51 22.67 -6.11
C LYS A 152 38.59 23.79 -5.63
N LEU A 153 37.48 23.46 -4.96
CA LEU A 153 36.58 24.46 -4.39
C LEU A 153 37.22 25.22 -3.23
N GLU A 154 38.08 24.59 -2.43
CA GLU A 154 38.89 25.27 -1.43
C GLU A 154 39.93 26.20 -2.08
N GLU A 155 40.56 25.78 -3.18
CA GLU A 155 41.46 26.64 -3.97
C GLU A 155 40.71 27.87 -4.49
N VAL A 156 39.53 27.73 -5.13
CA VAL A 156 38.72 28.85 -5.62
C VAL A 156 38.31 29.81 -4.50
N LYS A 157 37.96 29.28 -3.33
CA LYS A 157 37.60 30.09 -2.16
C LYS A 157 38.79 30.89 -1.65
N LYS A 158 39.99 30.30 -1.63
CA LYS A 158 41.23 30.95 -1.20
C LYS A 158 41.70 32.00 -2.21
N GLU A 159 41.48 31.75 -3.51
CA GLU A 159 41.74 32.72 -4.58
C GLU A 159 40.86 33.99 -4.50
N GLY A 160 39.83 33.99 -3.65
CA GLY A 160 39.13 35.23 -3.27
C GLY A 160 38.38 35.93 -4.41
N LYS A 161 38.08 35.24 -5.52
CA LYS A 161 37.45 35.83 -6.73
C LYS A 161 36.04 36.40 -6.54
N GLY A 162 35.52 36.53 -5.31
CA GLY A 162 34.18 37.06 -5.04
C GLY A 162 33.02 36.16 -5.50
N LEU A 163 33.30 35.08 -6.24
CA LEU A 163 32.33 34.11 -6.73
C LEU A 163 31.76 33.32 -5.54
N LYS A 164 30.49 33.54 -5.23
CA LYS A 164 29.80 32.89 -4.11
C LYS A 164 28.87 31.79 -4.60
N GLY A 165 28.81 30.70 -3.85
CA GLY A 165 27.81 29.65 -4.04
C GLY A 165 27.96 28.88 -5.35
N LYS A 166 26.99 29.03 -6.26
CA LYS A 166 26.84 28.18 -7.45
C LYS A 166 27.93 28.40 -8.50
N GLU A 167 28.48 29.60 -8.60
CA GLU A 167 29.47 29.95 -9.62
C GLU A 167 30.85 29.38 -9.27
N ALA A 168 31.28 29.53 -8.02
CA ALA A 168 32.50 28.88 -7.52
C ALA A 168 32.42 27.35 -7.61
N PHE A 169 31.22 26.77 -7.42
CA PHE A 169 31.03 25.33 -7.61
C PHE A 169 31.18 24.89 -9.07
N LYS A 170 30.66 25.66 -10.02
CA LYS A 170 30.84 25.39 -11.46
C LYS A 170 32.30 25.48 -11.87
N GLU A 171 32.99 26.55 -11.44
CA GLU A 171 34.40 26.76 -11.74
C GLU A 171 35.29 25.66 -11.12
N ALA A 172 34.97 25.22 -9.89
CA ALA A 172 35.65 24.09 -9.25
C ALA A 172 35.39 22.77 -9.98
N ALA A 173 34.17 22.54 -10.49
CA ALA A 173 33.84 21.35 -11.25
C ALA A 173 34.53 21.33 -12.63
N GLU A 174 34.70 22.47 -13.27
CA GLU A 174 35.48 22.60 -14.52
C GLU A 174 36.96 22.35 -14.27
N ARG A 175 37.54 22.95 -13.22
CA ARG A 175 38.92 22.63 -12.80
C ARG A 175 39.07 21.14 -12.48
N ALA A 176 38.09 20.53 -11.81
CA ALA A 176 38.11 19.12 -11.44
C ALA A 176 38.04 18.16 -12.65
N LYS A 177 37.46 18.59 -13.77
CA LYS A 177 37.44 17.81 -15.02
C LYS A 177 38.76 17.86 -15.78
N ASN A 178 39.49 18.97 -15.65
CA ASN A 178 40.74 19.23 -16.37
C ASN A 178 41.99 18.89 -15.53
N ILE A 179 41.86 18.01 -14.53
CA ILE A 179 42.95 17.57 -13.67
C ILE A 179 43.91 16.65 -14.44
N SER A 180 45.20 16.72 -14.09
CA SER A 180 46.24 15.82 -14.62
C SER A 180 46.00 14.35 -14.24
N GLU A 181 46.49 13.41 -15.04
CA GLU A 181 46.31 11.97 -14.77
C GLU A 181 46.93 11.56 -13.42
N ALA A 182 48.10 12.11 -13.08
CA ALA A 182 48.79 11.85 -11.82
C ALA A 182 47.97 12.31 -10.59
N GLU A 183 47.39 13.51 -10.62
CA GLU A 183 46.50 13.98 -9.55
C GLU A 183 45.24 13.10 -9.47
N ARG A 184 44.68 12.71 -10.63
CA ARG A 184 43.51 11.83 -10.67
C ARG A 184 43.80 10.49 -9.98
N GLU A 185 44.96 9.89 -10.22
CA GLU A 185 45.36 8.64 -9.57
C GLU A 185 45.47 8.78 -8.04
N GLN A 186 46.03 9.89 -7.55
CA GLN A 186 46.07 10.17 -6.11
C GLN A 186 44.67 10.26 -5.50
N PHE A 187 43.74 10.96 -6.17
CA PHE A 187 42.36 11.04 -5.70
C PHE A 187 41.60 9.72 -5.82
N VAL A 188 41.94 8.87 -6.79
CA VAL A 188 41.40 7.51 -6.91
C VAL A 188 41.92 6.64 -5.77
N ALA A 189 43.20 6.71 -5.44
CA ALA A 189 43.81 5.98 -4.33
C ALA A 189 43.18 6.40 -2.98
N THR A 190 43.06 7.69 -2.72
CA THR A 190 42.39 8.19 -1.50
C THR A 190 40.90 7.84 -1.46
N ALA A 191 40.21 7.81 -2.59
CA ALA A 191 38.83 7.34 -2.63
C ALA A 191 38.72 5.83 -2.37
N ALA A 192 39.71 5.03 -2.78
CA ALA A 192 39.75 3.59 -2.50
C ALA A 192 39.98 3.32 -1.01
N THR A 193 40.96 3.96 -0.38
CA THR A 193 41.21 3.83 1.06
C THR A 193 39.99 4.26 1.88
N ASN A 194 39.33 5.35 1.47
CA ASN A 194 38.09 5.80 2.08
C ASN A 194 36.95 4.77 1.91
N LYS A 195 36.79 4.12 0.75
CA LYS A 195 35.78 3.06 0.59
C LYS A 195 36.03 1.90 1.55
N GLU A 196 37.27 1.45 1.66
CA GLU A 196 37.65 0.35 2.55
C GLU A 196 37.43 0.71 4.02
N ALA A 197 37.77 1.93 4.44
CA ALA A 197 37.50 2.43 5.78
C ALA A 197 35.99 2.44 6.07
N TYR A 198 35.18 2.96 5.14
CA TYR A 198 33.72 2.95 5.26
C TYR A 198 33.14 1.54 5.36
N GLU A 199 33.65 0.58 4.58
CA GLU A 199 33.17 -0.80 4.63
C GLU A 199 33.49 -1.46 5.99
N LYS A 200 34.63 -1.15 6.59
CA LYS A 200 34.99 -1.61 7.94
C LYS A 200 34.09 -0.97 8.99
N GLU A 201 33.99 0.36 8.99
CA GLU A 201 33.09 1.10 9.89
C GLU A 201 31.63 0.64 9.76
N TYR A 202 31.18 0.35 8.53
CA TYR A 202 29.83 -0.13 8.28
C TYR A 202 29.61 -1.54 8.83
N LYS A 203 30.60 -2.44 8.71
CA LYS A 203 30.54 -3.78 9.30
C LYS A 203 30.52 -3.71 10.83
N GLU A 204 31.41 -2.93 11.43
CA GLU A 204 31.44 -2.72 12.89
C GLU A 204 30.12 -2.11 13.39
N TRP A 205 29.58 -1.14 12.65
CA TRP A 205 28.28 -0.56 12.94
C TRP A 205 27.15 -1.60 12.83
N LEU A 206 27.15 -2.45 11.81
CA LEU A 206 26.18 -3.56 11.70
C LEU A 206 26.33 -4.54 12.85
N ASP A 207 27.56 -4.84 13.28
CA ASP A 207 27.84 -5.77 14.36
C ASP A 207 27.40 -5.25 15.73
N SER A 208 27.42 -3.93 15.93
CA SER A 208 26.88 -3.29 17.13
C SER A 208 25.34 -3.34 17.26
N HIS A 209 24.62 -3.62 16.18
CA HIS A 209 23.15 -3.65 16.17
C HIS A 209 22.62 -5.07 16.01
N SER A 210 21.46 -5.35 16.60
CA SER A 210 20.80 -6.64 16.40
C SER A 210 20.14 -6.70 15.01
N PRO A 211 20.13 -7.88 14.34
CA PRO A 211 19.38 -8.07 13.09
C PRO A 211 17.89 -7.66 13.19
N LEU A 212 17.28 -7.83 14.38
CA LEU A 212 15.93 -7.37 14.68
C LEU A 212 15.80 -5.84 14.58
N GLU A 213 16.73 -5.10 15.16
CA GLU A 213 16.73 -3.64 15.16
C GLU A 213 16.91 -3.10 13.74
N ILE A 214 17.80 -3.71 12.96
CA ILE A 214 18.04 -3.35 11.56
C ILE A 214 16.77 -3.60 10.72
N LYS A 215 16.08 -4.72 10.96
CA LYS A 215 14.79 -5.02 10.31
C LYS A 215 13.72 -3.98 10.67
N GLN A 216 13.57 -3.64 11.95
CA GLN A 216 12.63 -2.62 12.40
C GLN A 216 12.96 -1.24 11.81
N ALA A 217 14.25 -0.89 11.72
CA ALA A 217 14.72 0.33 11.08
C ALA A 217 14.40 0.35 9.57
N ASN A 218 14.50 -0.80 8.90
CA ASN A 218 14.13 -0.95 7.49
C ASN A 218 12.62 -0.81 7.28
N ASP A 219 11.80 -1.38 8.16
CA ASP A 219 10.35 -1.21 8.13
C ASP A 219 9.96 0.25 8.40
N ALA A 220 10.64 0.92 9.32
CA ALA A 220 10.46 2.34 9.59
C ALA A 220 10.82 3.21 8.37
N ARG A 221 11.94 2.93 7.70
CA ARG A 221 12.33 3.60 6.44
C ARG A 221 11.30 3.41 5.33
N ARG A 222 10.74 2.21 5.16
CA ARG A 222 9.68 1.93 4.17
C ARG A 222 8.43 2.75 4.46
N ARG A 223 7.99 2.81 5.72
CA ARG A 223 6.85 3.65 6.13
C ARG A 223 7.14 5.14 5.92
N LEU A 224 8.34 5.61 6.26
CA LEU A 224 8.74 7.00 5.98
C LEU A 224 8.73 7.33 4.49
N ALA A 225 9.16 6.39 3.65
CA ALA A 225 9.13 6.55 2.20
C ALA A 225 7.71 6.74 1.67
N GLN A 226 6.75 5.97 2.18
CA GLN A 226 5.34 6.07 1.83
C GLN A 226 4.72 7.40 2.30
N ILE A 227 5.00 7.81 3.54
CA ILE A 227 4.41 9.03 4.12
C ILE A 227 4.98 10.30 3.49
N GLN A 228 6.31 10.34 3.29
CA GLN A 228 6.98 11.54 2.79
C GLN A 228 7.09 11.57 1.26
N ASN A 229 6.71 10.50 0.55
CA ASN A 229 6.95 10.32 -0.88
C ASN A 229 8.42 10.54 -1.28
N LYS A 230 9.35 10.16 -0.39
CA LYS A 230 10.80 10.27 -0.59
C LYS A 230 11.41 8.88 -0.65
N LYS A 231 12.49 8.74 -1.43
CA LYS A 231 13.23 7.48 -1.52
C LYS A 231 14.11 7.32 -0.28
N PHE A 232 13.84 6.29 0.51
CA PHE A 232 14.74 5.83 1.57
C PHE A 232 15.31 4.47 1.18
N PHE A 233 16.64 4.35 1.18
CA PHE A 233 17.32 3.09 0.89
C PHE A 233 17.32 2.21 2.13
N PRO A 234 16.95 0.92 2.02
CA PRO A 234 17.10 -0.04 3.10
C PRO A 234 18.58 -0.20 3.51
N LEU A 235 18.81 -0.48 4.78
CA LEU A 235 20.08 -1.00 5.28
C LEU A 235 20.26 -2.42 4.77
N HIS A 236 21.42 -2.68 4.20
CA HIS A 236 21.79 -3.98 3.70
C HIS A 236 22.60 -4.70 4.78
N ASP A 237 21.99 -5.71 5.38
CA ASP A 237 22.64 -6.60 6.33
C ASP A 237 22.53 -8.04 5.80
N PRO A 238 23.66 -8.75 5.63
CA PRO A 238 23.65 -10.15 5.18
C PRO A 238 22.98 -11.10 6.17
N ARG A 239 22.84 -10.73 7.46
CA ARG A 239 22.21 -11.55 8.51
C ARG A 239 20.68 -11.55 8.41
N LEU A 240 20.09 -10.60 7.67
CA LEU A 240 18.65 -10.50 7.52
C LEU A 240 18.09 -11.67 6.69
N VAL A 241 17.15 -12.39 7.28
CA VAL A 241 16.43 -13.50 6.64
C VAL A 241 15.65 -12.99 5.43
N LYS A 242 15.92 -13.60 4.26
CA LYS A 242 15.17 -13.34 3.02
C LYS A 242 13.76 -13.91 3.12
N ARG A 243 12.77 -13.24 2.55
CA ARG A 243 11.39 -13.73 2.56
C ARG A 243 11.25 -15.04 1.79
N SER A 244 10.29 -15.87 2.21
CA SER A 244 9.89 -17.06 1.48
C SER A 244 9.45 -16.71 0.05
N LYS A 245 9.92 -17.48 -0.93
CA LYS A 245 9.53 -17.39 -2.33
C LYS A 245 8.16 -18.04 -2.51
N ILE A 246 7.37 -17.48 -3.44
CA ILE A 246 6.11 -18.09 -3.89
C ILE A 246 6.39 -19.07 -5.03
N ALA A 247 5.48 -20.02 -5.28
CA ALA A 247 5.61 -21.03 -6.32
C ALA A 247 5.99 -20.45 -7.70
N TYR A 248 5.37 -19.31 -8.07
CA TYR A 248 5.69 -18.61 -9.32
C TYR A 248 7.15 -18.16 -9.41
N LEU A 249 7.78 -17.74 -8.31
CA LEU A 249 9.18 -17.29 -8.33
C LEU A 249 10.13 -18.46 -8.60
N PHE A 250 9.84 -19.66 -8.09
CA PHE A 250 10.61 -20.86 -8.43
C PHE A 250 10.51 -21.19 -9.91
N TYR A 251 9.29 -21.11 -10.48
CA TYR A 251 9.09 -21.30 -11.91
C TYR A 251 9.82 -20.24 -12.74
N ALA A 252 9.69 -18.97 -12.38
CA ALA A 252 10.35 -17.88 -13.08
C ALA A 252 11.88 -18.02 -13.02
N GLU A 253 12.45 -18.44 -11.89
CA GLU A 253 13.87 -18.75 -11.76
C GLU A 253 14.29 -19.90 -12.68
N GLU A 254 13.54 -21.00 -12.73
CA GLU A 254 13.80 -22.14 -13.61
C GLU A 254 13.77 -21.72 -15.09
N ARG A 255 12.78 -20.91 -15.51
CA ARG A 255 12.68 -20.39 -16.89
C ARG A 255 13.77 -19.36 -17.21
N HIS A 256 14.18 -18.54 -16.24
CA HIS A 256 15.30 -17.63 -16.42
C HIS A 256 16.64 -18.37 -16.56
N GLN A 257 16.81 -19.48 -15.86
CA GLN A 257 18.01 -20.34 -15.93
C GLN A 257 18.07 -21.14 -17.24
N ALA A 258 16.93 -21.66 -17.72
CA ALA A 258 16.82 -22.37 -19.00
C ALA A 258 17.34 -21.53 -20.17
N GLY A 259 17.14 -20.21 -20.12
CA GLY A 259 17.78 -19.28 -21.04
C GLY A 259 17.08 -19.09 -22.39
N ASP A 260 15.97 -19.79 -22.63
CA ASP A 260 15.16 -19.71 -23.85
C ASP A 260 14.75 -18.27 -24.21
N LEU A 261 14.60 -17.41 -23.20
CA LEU A 261 14.13 -16.03 -23.34
C LEU A 261 15.26 -14.98 -23.21
N LYS A 262 16.53 -15.38 -23.31
CA LYS A 262 17.69 -14.48 -23.16
C LYS A 262 17.74 -13.37 -24.21
N TYR A 263 17.27 -13.65 -25.42
CA TYR A 263 17.26 -12.70 -26.56
C TYR A 263 16.20 -11.60 -26.45
N MET A 264 15.21 -11.77 -25.58
CA MET A 264 14.14 -10.79 -25.36
C MET A 264 14.52 -9.80 -24.26
N PRO A 265 14.04 -8.55 -24.34
CA PRO A 265 14.18 -7.59 -23.25
C PRO A 265 13.46 -8.11 -21.99
N ILE A 266 14.04 -7.80 -20.82
CA ILE A 266 13.58 -8.25 -19.50
C ILE A 266 12.05 -8.06 -19.27
N PRO A 267 11.42 -6.92 -19.61
CA PRO A 267 9.98 -6.76 -19.40
C PRO A 267 9.14 -7.75 -20.23
N GLU A 268 9.49 -7.96 -21.51
CA GLU A 268 8.76 -8.90 -22.39
C GLU A 268 8.93 -10.34 -21.93
N ARG A 269 10.13 -10.70 -21.47
CA ARG A 269 10.41 -11.99 -20.85
C ARG A 269 9.50 -12.25 -19.64
N GLY A 270 9.31 -11.24 -18.78
CA GLY A 270 8.45 -11.36 -17.61
C GLY A 270 6.98 -11.59 -17.98
N VAL A 271 6.50 -10.93 -19.04
CA VAL A 271 5.13 -11.13 -19.55
C VAL A 271 4.94 -12.56 -20.06
N ARG A 272 5.87 -13.08 -20.86
CA ARG A 272 5.81 -14.46 -21.38
C ARG A 272 5.80 -15.51 -20.27
N ILE A 273 6.71 -15.40 -19.30
CA ILE A 273 6.76 -16.33 -18.15
C ILE A 273 5.45 -16.26 -17.34
N ALA A 274 4.86 -15.08 -17.18
CA ALA A 274 3.59 -14.93 -16.49
C ALA A 274 2.42 -15.55 -17.28
N GLU A 275 2.41 -15.44 -18.60
CA GLU A 275 1.43 -16.09 -19.49
C GLU A 275 1.55 -17.61 -19.41
N GLU A 276 2.77 -18.16 -19.52
CA GLU A 276 3.03 -19.59 -19.38
C GLU A 276 2.56 -20.10 -18.02
N TRP A 277 2.91 -19.40 -16.92
CA TRP A 277 2.46 -19.77 -15.58
C TRP A 277 0.93 -19.77 -15.46
N ARG A 278 0.23 -18.82 -16.08
CA ARG A 278 -1.23 -18.78 -16.07
C ARG A 278 -1.82 -19.97 -16.84
N GLY A 279 -1.21 -20.34 -17.97
CA GLY A 279 -1.63 -21.47 -18.80
C GLY A 279 -1.33 -22.86 -18.23
N MET A 280 -0.41 -23.00 -17.27
CA MET A 280 -0.08 -24.28 -16.67
C MET A 280 -1.23 -24.89 -15.85
N THR A 281 -1.31 -26.21 -15.89
CA THR A 281 -2.30 -26.99 -15.13
C THR A 281 -1.97 -27.03 -13.63
N ALA A 282 -2.95 -27.40 -12.81
CA ALA A 282 -2.74 -27.55 -11.36
C ALA A 282 -1.68 -28.62 -11.04
N ALA A 283 -1.60 -29.69 -11.85
CA ALA A 283 -0.62 -30.76 -11.68
C ALA A 283 0.82 -30.27 -11.88
N GLU A 284 1.07 -29.47 -12.92
CA GLU A 284 2.39 -28.87 -13.18
C GLU A 284 2.77 -27.86 -12.09
N LYS A 285 1.79 -27.07 -11.62
CA LYS A 285 1.97 -26.13 -10.52
C LYS A 285 2.30 -26.82 -9.20
N GLN A 286 1.83 -28.05 -8.99
CA GLN A 286 2.05 -28.80 -7.74
C GLN A 286 3.53 -28.97 -7.39
N LYS A 287 4.41 -29.14 -8.40
CA LYS A 287 5.88 -29.16 -8.20
C LYS A 287 6.35 -27.91 -7.47
N TYR A 288 5.91 -26.74 -7.93
CA TYR A 288 6.32 -25.45 -7.38
C TYR A 288 5.64 -25.10 -6.07
N VAL A 289 4.42 -25.61 -5.84
CA VAL A 289 3.73 -25.49 -4.54
C VAL A 289 4.50 -26.23 -3.46
N ARG A 290 4.97 -27.46 -3.71
CA ARG A 290 5.82 -28.20 -2.78
C ARG A 290 7.13 -27.45 -2.48
N LEU A 291 7.77 -26.86 -3.49
CA LEU A 291 8.96 -26.03 -3.29
C LEU A 291 8.67 -24.79 -2.44
N GLN A 292 7.50 -24.15 -2.64
CA GLN A 292 7.06 -23.03 -1.81
C GLN A 292 6.86 -23.44 -0.35
N GLU A 293 6.28 -24.62 -0.08
CA GLU A 293 6.10 -25.13 1.29
C GLU A 293 7.45 -25.35 1.98
N VAL A 294 8.39 -26.04 1.32
CA VAL A 294 9.74 -26.25 1.83
C VAL A 294 10.45 -24.91 2.12
N ASP A 295 10.29 -23.92 1.24
CA ASP A 295 10.89 -22.61 1.40
C ASP A 295 10.24 -21.76 2.51
N ALA A 296 8.93 -21.96 2.73
CA ALA A 296 8.21 -21.36 3.84
C ALA A 296 8.68 -21.94 5.18
N GLU A 297 8.93 -23.25 5.25
CA GLU A 297 9.54 -23.87 6.42
C GLU A 297 10.97 -23.39 6.66
N ARG A 298 11.80 -23.30 5.61
CA ARG A 298 13.14 -22.70 5.71
C ARG A 298 13.05 -21.29 6.28
N TYR A 299 12.17 -20.46 5.73
CA TYR A 299 11.94 -19.10 6.22
C TYR A 299 11.51 -19.08 7.69
N ALA A 300 10.61 -19.96 8.11
CA ALA A 300 10.16 -20.02 9.50
C ALA A 300 11.30 -20.40 10.45
N ARG A 301 12.11 -21.40 10.09
CA ARG A 301 13.27 -21.84 10.86
C ARG A 301 14.32 -20.72 10.98
N GLU A 302 14.73 -20.14 9.86
CA GLU A 302 15.71 -19.05 9.82
C GLU A 302 15.21 -17.81 10.58
N TYR A 303 13.94 -17.46 10.39
CA TYR A 303 13.33 -16.31 11.08
C TYR A 303 13.35 -16.51 12.59
N LYS A 304 12.98 -17.70 13.09
CA LYS A 304 13.02 -18.01 14.52
C LYS A 304 14.45 -18.00 15.08
N VAL A 305 15.42 -18.50 14.33
CA VAL A 305 16.84 -18.51 14.74
C VAL A 305 17.42 -17.09 14.81
N VAL A 306 17.16 -16.26 13.79
CA VAL A 306 17.77 -14.92 13.70
C VAL A 306 17.04 -13.89 14.57
N TYR A 307 15.71 -14.00 14.68
CA TYR A 307 14.89 -12.99 15.31
C TYR A 307 14.26 -13.43 16.63
N GLY A 308 14.30 -14.71 17.00
CA GLY A 308 13.68 -15.21 18.24
C GLY A 308 12.15 -15.14 18.28
N GLU A 309 11.51 -14.64 17.22
CA GLU A 309 10.07 -14.49 17.08
C GLU A 309 9.55 -15.43 15.99
N ASP A 310 8.25 -15.74 15.98
CA ASP A 310 7.64 -16.44 14.86
C ASP A 310 7.29 -15.45 13.72
N PRO A 311 7.42 -15.87 12.44
CA PRO A 311 7.10 -15.02 11.32
C PRO A 311 5.59 -14.69 11.27
N PRO A 312 5.21 -13.44 10.94
CA PRO A 312 3.82 -12.97 11.00
C PRO A 312 2.86 -13.64 10.01
N TYR A 313 3.36 -14.39 9.02
CA TYR A 313 2.56 -14.96 7.93
C TYR A 313 2.34 -16.48 8.04
N VAL A 314 3.17 -17.23 8.77
CA VAL A 314 3.09 -18.70 8.79
C VAL A 314 1.87 -19.18 9.59
N GLY A 315 1.47 -18.46 10.64
CA GLY A 315 0.31 -18.84 11.47
C GLY A 315 -1.07 -18.65 10.83
N LYS A 316 -1.20 -17.95 9.69
CA LYS A 316 -2.52 -17.67 9.08
C LYS A 316 -3.02 -18.75 8.12
N ASN A 317 -2.11 -19.57 7.59
CA ASN A 317 -2.45 -20.67 6.69
C ASN A 317 -2.57 -22.02 7.41
N ALA A 318 -2.08 -22.13 8.65
CA ALA A 318 -2.21 -23.34 9.45
C ALA A 318 -3.59 -23.47 10.15
N THR A 319 -4.38 -22.39 10.20
CA THR A 319 -5.69 -22.34 10.86
C THR A 319 -6.87 -22.27 9.88
N LYS A 320 -6.70 -22.78 8.66
CA LYS A 320 -7.79 -22.89 7.67
C LYS A 320 -7.84 -24.30 7.10
#